data_AF-A0A925ZYY6-F1
#
_entry.id   AF-A0A925ZYY6-F1
#
_cell.length_a   1.000
_cell.length_b   1.000
_cell.length_c   1.000
_cell.angle_alpha   90.00
_cell.angle_beta   90.00
_cell.angle_gamma   90.00
#
_symmetry.space_group_name_H-M   'P 1'
#
loop_
_entity.id
_entity.type
_entity.pdbx_description
1 polymer ?
#
loop_
_entity_poly.entity_id
_entity_poly.type
_entity_poly.pdbx_seq_one_letter_code
_entity_poly.pdbx_strand_id
1 'polypeptide(L)'
;MIRATARDLVLISPVDGVVTNRLAEPGEVLAAGQNALTLGQPERPWARIFVSQQALLNIKTGDTLSARLDGDATIYRGRVSAIAARAEFTLRVALTDQERADLLFAVKLEFRDTSGRLKAGLPITVMLPTPTP
;
A
#
# COMPACT_ATOMS: atom_id res chain seq x y z
N MET A 1 -29.64 16.95 -26.05
CA MET A 1 -29.75 17.74 -24.80
C MET A 1 -29.27 16.86 -23.65
N ILE A 2 -28.13 17.18 -23.06
CA ILE A 2 -27.59 16.45 -21.90
C ILE A 2 -28.40 16.90 -20.68
N ARG A 3 -29.23 16.02 -20.12
CA ARG A 3 -29.87 16.25 -18.82
C ARG A 3 -28.88 15.86 -17.74
N ALA A 4 -28.05 16.80 -17.30
CA ALA A 4 -27.33 16.66 -16.04
C ALA A 4 -28.34 16.94 -14.92
N THR A 5 -28.63 15.95 -14.09
CA THR A 5 -29.54 16.11 -12.96
C THR A 5 -28.77 16.80 -11.84
N ALA A 6 -29.39 17.68 -11.04
CA ALA A 6 -28.68 18.42 -9.98
C ALA A 6 -27.91 17.51 -8.97
N ARG A 7 -28.29 16.24 -8.86
CA ARG A 7 -27.58 15.22 -8.08
C ARG A 7 -26.21 14.83 -8.67
N ASP A 8 -26.06 14.91 -9.99
CA ASP A 8 -24.81 14.60 -10.71
C ASP A 8 -23.74 15.71 -10.51
N LEU A 9 -24.15 16.86 -9.96
CA LEU A 9 -23.27 18.00 -9.65
C LEU A 9 -22.70 17.93 -8.22
N VAL A 10 -23.10 16.95 -7.41
CA VAL A 10 -22.62 16.76 -6.04
C VAL A 10 -21.77 15.49 -5.99
N LEU A 11 -20.44 15.67 -5.92
CA LEU A 11 -19.54 14.55 -5.65
C LEU A 11 -19.58 14.21 -4.16
N ILE A 12 -19.94 12.97 -3.86
CA ILE A 12 -19.84 12.38 -2.51
C ILE A 12 -18.69 11.39 -2.46
N SER A 13 -17.99 11.33 -1.32
CA SER A 13 -16.97 10.30 -1.13
C SER A 13 -17.64 8.93 -0.98
N PRO A 14 -17.19 7.89 -1.70
CA PRO A 14 -17.68 6.52 -1.53
C PRO A 14 -17.09 5.83 -0.29
N VAL A 15 -16.08 6.43 0.35
CA VAL A 15 -15.33 5.84 1.47
C VAL A 15 -15.07 6.87 2.57
N ASP A 16 -14.98 6.39 3.80
CA ASP A 16 -14.49 7.19 4.91
C ASP A 16 -12.99 7.47 4.75
N GLY A 17 -12.55 8.65 5.18
CA GLY A 17 -11.15 9.04 5.07
C GLY A 17 -10.90 10.50 5.41
N VAL A 18 -9.62 10.89 5.34
CA VAL A 18 -9.15 12.24 5.61
C VAL A 18 -8.68 12.86 4.30
N VAL A 19 -9.13 14.09 4.01
CA VAL A 19 -8.65 14.85 2.85
C VAL A 19 -7.16 15.14 3.03
N THR A 20 -6.34 14.54 2.18
CA THR A 20 -4.87 14.69 2.22
C THR A 20 -4.41 15.79 1.26
N ASN A 21 -5.12 15.97 0.15
CA ASN A 21 -4.83 17.05 -0.78
C ASN A 21 -6.13 17.61 -1.38
N ARG A 22 -6.17 18.93 -1.53
CA ARG A 22 -7.20 19.66 -2.26
C ARG A 22 -6.52 20.21 -3.51
N LEU A 23 -6.89 19.65 -4.67
CA LEU A 23 -6.28 20.01 -5.95
C LEU A 23 -7.12 21.01 -6.74
N ALA A 24 -8.33 21.33 -6.24
CA ALA A 24 -9.24 22.27 -6.85
C ALA A 24 -9.80 23.23 -5.80
N GLU A 25 -9.79 24.51 -6.12
CA GLU A 25 -10.34 25.56 -5.26
C GLU A 25 -11.73 26.01 -5.71
N PRO A 26 -12.57 26.56 -4.80
CA PRO A 26 -13.86 27.13 -5.18
C PRO A 26 -13.72 28.19 -6.29
N GLY A 27 -14.47 28.01 -7.38
CA GLY A 27 -14.43 28.90 -8.54
C GLY A 27 -13.50 28.42 -9.67
N GLU A 28 -12.74 27.35 -9.45
CA GLU A 28 -11.90 26.73 -10.48
C GLU A 28 -12.72 25.82 -11.42
N VAL A 29 -12.37 25.84 -12.71
CA VAL A 29 -12.97 24.95 -13.71
C VAL A 29 -12.10 23.71 -13.85
N LEU A 30 -12.64 22.54 -13.51
CA LEU A 30 -11.96 21.27 -13.67
C LEU A 30 -12.26 20.65 -15.04
N ALA A 31 -11.22 20.19 -15.72
CA ALA A 31 -11.38 19.36 -16.90
C ALA A 31 -11.84 17.94 -16.50
N ALA A 32 -12.48 17.25 -17.45
CA ALA A 32 -12.88 15.86 -17.24
C ALA A 32 -11.66 14.98 -16.91
N GLY A 33 -11.75 14.22 -15.83
CA GLY A 33 -10.68 13.33 -15.36
C GLY A 33 -9.65 14.00 -14.44
N GLN A 34 -9.74 15.30 -14.17
CA GLN A 34 -8.94 15.91 -13.11
C GLN A 34 -9.47 15.55 -11.72
N ASN A 35 -8.54 15.26 -10.80
CA ASN A 35 -8.86 14.98 -9.41
C ASN A 35 -9.13 16.31 -8.69
N ALA A 36 -10.27 16.43 -8.02
CA ALA A 36 -10.56 17.58 -7.16
C ALA A 36 -9.97 17.44 -5.76
N LEU A 37 -10.02 16.22 -5.21
CA LEU A 37 -9.62 15.88 -3.84
C LEU A 37 -8.91 14.52 -3.82
N THR A 38 -7.93 14.39 -2.91
CA THR A 38 -7.30 13.11 -2.57
C THR A 38 -7.65 12.74 -1.13
N LEU A 39 -8.17 11.53 -0.93
CA LEU A 39 -8.53 10.99 0.38
C LEU A 39 -7.53 9.92 0.82
N GLY A 40 -7.07 10.00 2.06
CA GLY A 40 -6.29 8.96 2.74
C GLY A 40 -7.16 8.19 3.74
N GLN A 41 -6.91 6.89 3.89
CA GLN A 41 -7.59 6.03 4.88
C GLN A 41 -6.63 5.69 6.04
N PRO A 42 -6.51 6.55 7.06
CA PRO A 42 -5.54 6.35 8.14
C PRO A 42 -5.85 5.14 9.03
N GLU A 43 -7.11 4.70 9.10
CA GLU A 43 -7.52 3.53 9.92
C GLU A 43 -7.15 2.19 9.29
N ARG A 44 -6.86 2.18 7.99
CA ARG A 44 -6.52 0.99 7.21
C ARG A 44 -5.20 1.20 6.47
N PRO A 45 -4.09 1.47 7.20
CA PRO A 45 -2.80 1.64 6.57
C PRO A 45 -2.35 0.30 5.97
N TRP A 46 -1.59 0.39 4.89
CA TRP A 46 -1.02 -0.77 4.23
C TRP A 46 0.44 -0.53 3.92
N ALA A 47 1.21 -1.61 3.84
CA ALA A 47 2.60 -1.58 3.45
C ALA A 47 2.83 -2.50 2.24
N ARG A 48 3.75 -2.07 1.38
CA ARG A 48 4.28 -2.89 0.30
C ARG A 48 5.65 -3.39 0.71
N ILE A 49 5.82 -4.70 0.74
CA ILE A 49 7.14 -5.32 0.92
C ILE A 49 7.53 -6.07 -0.33
N PHE A 50 8.83 -6.19 -0.57
CA PHE A 50 9.38 -6.97 -1.65
C PHE A 50 10.05 -8.21 -1.05
N VAL A 51 9.59 -9.38 -1.45
CA VAL A 51 10.10 -10.67 -0.97
C VAL A 51 10.65 -11.48 -2.14
N SER A 52 11.70 -12.26 -1.90
CA SER A 52 12.23 -13.17 -2.91
C SER A 52 11.25 -14.31 -3.20
N GLN A 53 11.41 -14.96 -4.35
CA GLN A 53 10.64 -16.15 -4.70
C GLN A 53 10.70 -17.24 -3.63
N GLN A 54 11.86 -17.44 -2.99
CA GLN A 54 12.04 -18.45 -1.95
C GLN A 54 11.20 -18.13 -0.70
N ALA A 55 11.19 -16.87 -0.26
CA ALA A 55 10.37 -16.44 0.87
C ALA A 55 8.87 -16.53 0.55
N LEU A 56 8.49 -16.28 -0.71
CA LEU A 56 7.10 -16.35 -1.17
C LEU A 56 6.50 -17.75 -1.00
N LEU A 57 7.29 -18.83 -1.07
CA LEU A 57 6.80 -20.20 -0.85
C LEU A 57 6.16 -20.39 0.54
N ASN A 58 6.59 -19.59 1.52
CA ASN A 58 6.14 -19.66 2.91
C ASN A 58 5.09 -18.58 3.26
N ILE A 59 4.66 -17.77 2.29
CA ILE A 59 3.71 -16.67 2.51
C ILE A 59 2.51 -16.87 1.61
N LYS A 60 1.32 -16.96 2.22
CA LYS A 60 0.06 -17.10 1.50
C LYS A 60 -0.83 -15.88 1.71
N THR A 61 -1.72 -15.62 0.74
CA THR A 61 -2.75 -14.60 0.92
C THR A 61 -3.64 -14.98 2.11
N GLY A 62 -3.88 -14.00 2.98
CA GLY A 62 -4.62 -14.20 4.23
C GLY A 62 -3.73 -14.41 5.46
N ASP A 63 -2.44 -14.71 5.30
CA ASP A 63 -1.52 -14.91 6.42
C ASP A 63 -1.36 -13.63 7.24
N THR A 64 -1.05 -13.80 8.52
CA THR A 64 -0.75 -12.69 9.43
C THR A 64 0.75 -12.65 9.69
N LEU A 65 1.39 -11.54 9.34
CA LEU A 65 2.81 -11.29 9.54
C LEU A 65 2.99 -10.21 10.61
N SER A 66 4.06 -10.33 11.38
CA SER A 66 4.46 -9.31 12.35
C SER A 66 5.31 -8.26 11.67
N ALA A 67 4.99 -6.99 11.89
CA ALA A 67 5.74 -5.85 11.41
C ALA A 67 6.10 -4.94 12.57
N ARG A 68 7.22 -4.23 12.44
CA ARG A 68 7.69 -3.24 13.40
C ARG A 68 8.04 -1.97 12.65
N LEU A 69 7.60 -0.83 13.18
CA LEU A 69 8.04 0.47 12.70
C LEU A 69 9.50 0.71 13.14
N ASP A 70 10.35 1.20 12.24
CA ASP A 70 11.74 1.46 12.61
C ASP A 70 11.82 2.53 13.69
N GLY A 71 12.48 2.22 14.81
CA GLY A 71 12.52 3.08 16.00
C GLY A 71 11.35 2.90 16.99
N ASP A 72 10.39 2.02 16.69
CA ASP A 72 9.33 1.62 17.62
C ASP A 72 9.58 0.18 18.12
N ALA A 73 9.18 -0.11 19.36
CA ALA A 73 9.18 -1.46 19.91
C ALA A 73 7.83 -2.18 19.69
N THR A 74 6.80 -1.44 19.27
CA THR A 74 5.45 -1.97 19.06
C THR A 74 5.40 -2.93 17.88
N ILE A 75 4.81 -4.10 18.09
CA ILE A 75 4.59 -5.11 17.04
C ILE A 75 3.18 -4.91 16.48
N TYR A 76 3.11 -4.67 15.17
CA TYR A 76 1.87 -4.55 14.41
C TYR A 76 1.62 -5.87 13.68
N ARG A 77 0.39 -6.38 13.74
CA ARG A 77 -0.01 -7.58 12.99
C ARG A 77 -0.68 -7.16 11.68
N GLY A 78 0.00 -7.42 10.57
CA GLY A 78 -0.48 -7.13 9.22
C GLY A 78 -1.00 -8.39 8.55
N ARG A 79 -2.14 -8.29 7.86
CA ARG A 79 -2.68 -9.38 7.05
C ARG A 79 -2.23 -9.24 5.61
N VAL A 80 -1.73 -10.33 5.01
CA VAL A 80 -1.41 -10.38 3.59
C VAL A 80 -2.71 -10.29 2.78
N SER A 81 -2.92 -9.14 2.15
CA SER A 81 -4.13 -8.85 1.37
C SER A 81 -3.97 -9.23 -0.09
N ALA A 82 -2.77 -9.07 -0.64
CA ALA A 82 -2.47 -9.39 -2.03
C ALA A 82 -0.99 -9.73 -2.19
N ILE A 83 -0.71 -10.61 -3.15
CA ILE A 83 0.63 -10.95 -3.62
C ILE A 83 0.65 -10.64 -5.11
N ALA A 84 1.63 -9.87 -5.58
CA ALA A 84 1.75 -9.52 -6.99
C ALA A 84 2.02 -10.79 -7.81
N ALA A 85 1.26 -10.96 -8.89
CA ALA A 85 1.43 -12.11 -9.79
C ALA A 85 2.69 -12.03 -10.67
N ARG A 86 3.25 -10.82 -10.83
CA ARG A 86 4.47 -10.57 -11.61
C ARG A 86 5.58 -10.14 -10.67
N ALA A 87 6.76 -10.67 -10.91
CA ALA A 87 7.97 -10.20 -10.28
C ALA A 87 8.33 -8.81 -10.81
N GLU A 88 8.75 -7.93 -9.91
CA GLU A 88 9.34 -6.64 -10.24
C GLU A 88 10.86 -6.80 -10.20
N PHE A 89 11.52 -6.44 -11.31
CA PHE A 89 12.97 -6.40 -11.36
C PHE A 89 13.46 -5.14 -10.66
N THR A 90 14.18 -5.29 -9.55
CA THR A 90 15.00 -4.18 -9.06
C THR A 90 16.23 -4.08 -9.94
N LEU A 91 16.40 -2.94 -10.63
CA LEU A 91 17.60 -2.60 -11.38
C LEU A 91 18.77 -2.33 -10.42
N ARG A 92 19.25 -3.34 -9.70
CA ARG A 92 20.57 -3.28 -9.04
C ARG A 92 21.56 -3.92 -9.99
N VAL A 93 22.64 -3.19 -10.30
CA VAL A 93 23.77 -3.70 -11.07
C VAL A 93 24.42 -4.79 -10.24
N ALA A 94 24.12 -6.04 -10.57
CA ALA A 94 24.75 -7.22 -10.00
C ALA A 94 26.25 -7.21 -10.35
N LEU A 95 27.13 -7.15 -9.35
CA LEU A 95 28.58 -7.21 -9.53
C LEU A 95 29.09 -8.66 -9.59
N THR A 96 28.27 -9.63 -9.17
CA THR A 96 28.57 -11.07 -9.16
C THR A 96 27.46 -11.88 -9.85
N ASP A 97 27.79 -13.05 -10.42
CA ASP A 97 26.82 -13.89 -11.15
C ASP A 97 25.66 -14.41 -10.27
N GLN A 98 25.83 -14.45 -8.94
CA GLN A 98 24.75 -14.76 -7.98
C GLN A 98 23.76 -13.61 -7.77
N GLU A 99 24.16 -12.35 -8.02
CA GLU A 99 23.32 -11.16 -7.81
C GLU A 99 22.42 -10.86 -9.01
N ARG A 100 22.59 -11.55 -10.15
CA ARG A 100 21.76 -11.35 -11.34
C ARG A 100 20.39 -12.01 -11.14
N ALA A 101 19.39 -11.16 -10.94
CA ALA A 101 17.96 -11.45 -11.03
C ALA A 101 17.34 -12.26 -9.87
N ASP A 102 17.43 -11.76 -8.65
CA ASP A 102 16.41 -12.09 -7.65
C ASP A 102 15.07 -11.50 -8.10
N LEU A 103 14.13 -12.37 -8.47
CA LEU A 103 12.75 -12.00 -8.74
C LEU A 103 12.10 -11.57 -7.41
N LEU A 104 11.82 -10.29 -7.28
CA LEU A 104 11.14 -9.73 -6.12
C LEU A 104 9.65 -9.62 -6.38
N PHE A 105 8.86 -10.18 -5.47
CA PHE A 105 7.41 -10.13 -5.52
C PHE A 105 6.90 -9.10 -4.52
N ALA A 106 6.07 -8.18 -4.99
CA ALA A 106 5.42 -7.23 -4.12
C ALA A 106 4.30 -7.91 -3.32
N VAL A 107 4.35 -7.81 -2.00
CA VAL A 107 3.31 -8.29 -1.09
C VAL A 107 2.68 -7.10 -0.39
N LYS A 108 1.35 -7.01 -0.44
CA LYS A 108 0.57 -5.97 0.21
C LYS A 108 0.09 -6.47 1.57
N LEU A 109 0.61 -5.88 2.64
CA LEU A 109 0.12 -6.10 4.00
C LEU A 109 -0.85 -5.00 4.38
N GLU A 110 -2.05 -5.37 4.80
CA GLU A 110 -3.02 -4.46 5.39
C GLU A 110 -2.99 -4.56 6.92
N PHE A 111 -2.95 -3.40 7.57
CA PHE A 111 -3.00 -3.30 9.02
C PHE A 111 -4.35 -2.70 9.44
N ARG A 112 -4.76 -3.02 10.65
CA ARG A 112 -5.81 -2.29 11.35
C ARG A 112 -5.14 -1.56 12.50
N ASP A 113 -4.89 -0.28 12.30
CA ASP A 113 -4.26 0.57 13.31
C ASP A 113 -5.17 1.77 13.60
N THR A 114 -5.77 1.76 14.79
CA THR A 114 -6.57 2.89 15.29
C THR A 114 -5.72 3.88 16.09
N SER A 115 -4.42 3.62 16.29
CA SER A 115 -3.52 4.50 17.06
C SER A 115 -2.96 5.67 16.24
N GLY A 116 -3.05 5.61 14.91
CA GLY A 116 -2.52 6.64 14.00
C GLY A 116 -0.99 6.72 13.98
N ARG A 117 -0.30 5.70 14.50
CA ARG A 117 1.17 5.63 14.52
C ARG A 117 1.73 5.17 13.18
N LEU A 118 1.01 4.27 12.49
CA LEU A 118 1.37 3.83 11.15
C LEU A 118 1.00 4.90 10.10
N LYS A 119 1.95 5.80 9.83
CA LYS A 119 1.81 6.85 8.80
C LYS A 119 2.43 6.42 7.48
N ALA A 120 1.84 6.89 6.39
CA ALA A 120 2.38 6.66 5.05
C ALA A 120 3.80 7.25 4.93
N GLY A 121 4.68 6.50 4.26
CA GLY A 121 6.08 6.88 4.04
C GLY A 121 7.05 6.47 5.14
N LEU A 122 6.59 5.96 6.28
CA LEU A 122 7.50 5.46 7.30
C LEU A 122 8.00 4.05 6.94
N PRO A 123 9.30 3.76 7.08
CA PRO A 123 9.85 2.43 6.86
C PRO A 123 9.39 1.48 7.96
N ILE A 124 9.03 0.26 7.56
CA ILE A 124 8.70 -0.82 8.47
C ILE A 124 9.54 -2.06 8.15
N THR A 125 9.90 -2.77 9.20
CA THR A 125 10.55 -4.08 9.10
C THR A 125 9.49 -5.17 9.30
N VAL A 126 9.33 -6.05 8.32
CA VAL A 126 8.41 -7.19 8.41
C VAL A 126 9.19 -8.47 8.71
N MET A 127 8.75 -9.21 9.72
CA MET A 127 9.33 -10.50 10.09
C MET A 127 8.67 -11.58 9.24
N LEU A 128 9.48 -12.23 8.40
CA LEU A 128 9.03 -13.34 7.55
C LEU A 128 9.12 -14.66 8.33
N PRO A 129 8.19 -15.61 8.09
CA PRO A 129 8.29 -16.95 8.64
C PRO A 129 9.55 -17.63 8.10
N THR A 130 10.35 -18.21 8.99
CA THR A 130 11.53 -18.99 8.58
C THR A 130 11.09 -20.29 7.89
N PRO A 131 11.78 -20.72 6.83
CA PRO A 131 11.51 -22.02 6.21
C PRO A 131 11.71 -23.11 7.28
N THR A 132 10.71 -23.98 7.42
CA THR A 132 10.85 -25.19 8.23
C THR A 132 11.76 -26.14 7.45
N PRO A 133 12.82 -26.71 8.05
CA PRO A 133 13.75 -27.60 7.37
C PRO A 133 13.12 -28.92 6.94
#